data_AF-A0A7L2S0C2-F1
#
_entry.id   AF-A0A7L2S0C2-F1
#
_cell.length_a   1.000
_cell.length_b   1.000
_cell.length_c   1.000
_cell.angle_alpha   90.00
_cell.angle_beta   90.00
_cell.angle_gamma   90.00
#
_symmetry.space_group_name_H-M   'P 1'
#
loop_
_entity.id
_entity.type
_entity.pdbx_description
1 polymer ?
#
loop_
_entity_poly.entity_id
_entity_poly.type
_entity_poly.pdbx_seq_one_letter_code
_entity_poly.pdbx_strand_id
1 'polypeptide(L)'
;MPIEIVCKIKFAEEDEKQKEKEEGDKESLIEEPARPRSRDLATFASTSTLHGLGHICRSGRLGVRQTLWAFAFLASLAFFLYQAAKSALLYLEHPHVMALDEEAIREMVFPAITICNINRYRHSALTDADIFHLANMTGLPPKDRDGHKATDLLYPDPDMADIVNRTGHQLDDML
;
A
#
# COMPACT_ATOMS: atom_id res chain seq x y z
N MET A 1 15.04 -1.60 -20.79
CA MET A 1 14.90 -3.04 -20.47
C MET A 1 14.71 -3.18 -18.96
N PRO A 2 13.48 -3.36 -18.44
CA PRO A 2 13.28 -3.74 -17.05
C PRO A 2 13.16 -5.27 -16.92
N ILE A 3 13.75 -5.82 -15.86
CA ILE A 3 13.65 -7.23 -15.49
C ILE A 3 12.32 -7.38 -14.74
N GLU A 4 11.30 -7.89 -15.41
CA GLU A 4 10.04 -8.31 -14.80
C GLU A 4 10.25 -9.63 -14.06
N ILE A 5 10.19 -9.61 -12.73
CA ILE A 5 10.12 -10.85 -11.94
C ILE A 5 8.63 -11.20 -11.79
N VAL A 6 8.10 -11.88 -12.82
CA VAL A 6 6.77 -12.49 -12.77
C VAL A 6 6.86 -13.76 -11.92
N CYS A 7 6.43 -13.68 -10.65
CA CYS A 7 6.13 -14.88 -9.87
C CYS A 7 4.84 -15.53 -10.40
N LYS A 8 4.98 -16.44 -11.38
CA LYS A 8 3.91 -17.36 -11.77
C LYS A 8 3.66 -18.34 -10.63
N ILE A 9 2.65 -18.08 -9.81
CA ILE A 9 2.07 -19.11 -8.93
C ILE A 9 1.15 -19.96 -9.81
N LYS A 10 1.61 -21.15 -10.19
CA LYS A 10 0.83 -22.11 -10.97
C LYS A 10 0.02 -22.95 -10.00
N PHE A 11 -1.26 -22.63 -9.83
CA PHE A 11 -2.23 -23.54 -9.22
C PHE A 11 -2.59 -24.59 -10.28
N ALA A 12 -2.32 -25.86 -9.99
CA ALA A 12 -2.77 -27.00 -10.79
C ALA A 12 -4.01 -27.58 -10.11
N GLU A 13 -5.13 -27.49 -10.82
CA GLU A 13 -6.43 -28.05 -10.45
C GLU A 13 -6.59 -29.39 -11.18
N GLU A 14 -6.88 -30.41 -10.36
CA GLU A 14 -7.63 -31.66 -10.60
C GLU A 14 -7.08 -32.81 -11.47
N ASP A 15 -6.84 -33.92 -10.75
CA ASP A 15 -7.39 -35.26 -10.93
C ASP A 15 -8.17 -35.57 -12.21
N GLU A 16 -7.71 -36.58 -12.96
CA GLU A 16 -8.53 -37.70 -13.45
C GLU A 16 -7.63 -38.74 -14.14
N LYS A 17 -7.41 -39.90 -13.48
CA LYS A 17 -7.41 -41.26 -14.06
C LYS A 17 -6.87 -42.30 -13.07
N GLN A 18 -7.77 -42.86 -12.28
CA GLN A 18 -7.71 -44.29 -11.98
C GLN A 18 -8.68 -45.01 -12.94
N LYS A 19 -8.15 -45.90 -13.78
CA LYS A 19 -8.84 -47.15 -14.14
C LYS A 19 -7.91 -48.10 -14.89
N GLU A 20 -7.91 -49.33 -14.38
CA GLU A 20 -7.61 -50.61 -15.01
C GLU A 20 -6.29 -51.34 -14.67
N LYS A 21 -6.51 -52.56 -14.16
CA LYS A 21 -5.64 -53.74 -13.97
C LYS A 21 -4.75 -53.70 -12.72
N GLU A 22 -4.79 -54.68 -11.81
CA GLU A 22 -5.13 -56.09 -11.94
C GLU A 22 -5.61 -56.68 -10.59
N GLU A 23 -6.56 -57.59 -10.69
CA GLU A 23 -7.18 -58.39 -9.65
C GLU A 23 -6.41 -59.71 -9.47
N GLY A 24 -6.22 -60.16 -8.22
CA GLY A 24 -6.02 -61.57 -7.87
C GLY A 24 -4.66 -61.97 -7.28
N ASP A 25 -4.60 -62.20 -5.96
CA ASP A 25 -4.44 -63.58 -5.44
C ASP A 25 -4.57 -63.66 -3.90
N LYS A 26 -5.57 -64.45 -3.48
CA LYS A 26 -5.61 -65.41 -2.36
C LYS A 26 -5.35 -64.95 -0.92
N GLU A 27 -6.41 -65.11 -0.13
CA GLU A 27 -6.37 -65.33 1.33
C GLU A 27 -5.34 -66.39 1.72
N SER A 28 -4.53 -66.09 2.74
CA SER A 28 -4.19 -67.08 3.75
C SER A 28 -4.16 -66.42 5.13
N LEU A 29 -5.06 -66.91 5.98
CA LEU A 29 -5.17 -66.63 7.40
C LEU A 29 -3.94 -67.16 8.13
N ILE A 30 -3.07 -66.27 8.61
CA ILE A 30 -2.23 -66.52 9.79
C ILE A 30 -2.25 -65.26 10.65
N GLU A 31 -2.86 -65.42 11.82
CA GLU A 31 -2.91 -64.46 12.91
C GLU A 31 -1.48 -64.23 13.43
N GLU A 32 -0.84 -63.13 13.02
CA GLU A 32 0.45 -62.71 13.59
C GLU A 32 0.19 -62.03 14.95
N PRO A 33 0.88 -62.46 16.03
CA PRO A 33 0.68 -61.91 17.36
C PRO A 33 1.05 -60.42 17.38
N ALA A 34 0.22 -59.62 18.05
CA ALA A 34 0.39 -58.18 18.18
C ALA A 34 1.78 -57.82 18.73
N ARG A 35 2.70 -57.44 17.82
CA ARG A 35 3.97 -56.82 18.19
C ARG A 35 3.68 -55.49 18.90
N PRO A 36 4.47 -55.10 19.91
CA PRO A 36 4.29 -53.81 20.55
C PRO A 36 4.37 -52.72 19.48
N ARG A 37 3.32 -51.89 19.37
CA ARG A 37 3.30 -50.70 18.50
C ARG A 37 4.29 -49.66 19.01
N SER A 38 5.59 -49.96 18.95
CA SER A 38 6.60 -48.92 18.94
C SER A 38 6.46 -48.19 17.62
N ARG A 39 5.89 -46.98 17.64
CA ARG A 39 5.85 -46.09 16.47
C ARG A 39 7.29 -45.81 16.06
N ASP A 40 7.76 -46.51 15.03
CA ASP A 40 9.11 -46.34 14.52
C ASP A 40 9.20 -45.01 13.75
N LEU A 41 9.98 -44.08 14.29
CA LEU A 41 10.23 -42.77 13.68
C LEU A 41 10.85 -42.91 12.29
N ALA A 42 11.60 -43.98 12.03
CA ALA A 42 12.18 -44.22 10.72
C ALA A 42 11.12 -44.62 9.68
N THR A 43 10.19 -45.49 10.07
CA THR A 43 9.02 -45.85 9.26
C THR A 43 8.14 -44.62 8.99
N PHE A 44 7.92 -43.75 9.98
CA PHE A 44 7.18 -42.49 9.76
C PHE A 44 7.92 -41.56 8.78
N ALA A 45 9.21 -41.34 8.99
CA ALA A 45 10.02 -40.45 8.17
C ALA A 45 10.17 -40.91 6.71
N SER A 46 10.15 -42.21 6.45
CA SER A 46 10.20 -42.76 5.09
C SER A 46 8.85 -42.63 4.36
N THR A 47 7.73 -42.62 5.09
CA THR A 47 6.39 -42.41 4.52
C THR A 47 5.98 -40.94 4.40
N SER A 48 6.78 -40.02 4.95
CA SER A 48 6.50 -38.58 4.92
C SER A 48 6.84 -37.97 3.55
N THR A 49 6.07 -36.95 3.15
CA THR A 49 6.36 -36.11 1.97
C THR A 49 7.44 -35.06 2.24
N LEU A 50 7.89 -34.94 3.51
CA LEU A 50 8.93 -34.02 3.91
C LEU A 50 10.30 -34.49 3.41
N HIS A 51 10.80 -33.81 2.39
CA HIS A 51 12.08 -34.11 1.77
C HIS A 51 13.21 -33.99 2.80
N GLY A 52 14.10 -34.99 2.82
CA GLY A 52 15.23 -35.02 3.75
C GLY A 52 14.95 -35.72 5.10
N LEU A 53 13.69 -35.86 5.52
CA LEU A 53 13.36 -36.48 6.81
C LEU A 53 13.75 -37.97 6.86
N GLY A 54 13.52 -38.71 5.78
CA GLY A 54 13.93 -40.12 5.65
C GLY A 54 15.45 -40.33 5.63
N HIS A 55 16.25 -39.30 5.35
CA HIS A 55 17.72 -39.36 5.46
C HIS A 55 18.22 -39.12 6.89
N ILE A 56 17.41 -38.45 7.72
CA ILE A 56 17.73 -38.08 9.09
C ILE A 56 17.26 -39.17 10.06
N CYS A 57 16.06 -39.71 9.89
CA CYS A 57 15.49 -40.72 10.77
C CYS A 57 15.70 -42.12 10.19
N ARG A 58 16.96 -42.56 10.05
CA ARG A 58 17.26 -43.94 9.65
C ARG A 58 17.49 -44.80 10.90
N SER A 59 16.88 -45.99 10.96
CA SER A 59 17.16 -46.98 12.01
C SER A 59 18.61 -47.48 11.89
N GLY A 60 19.50 -47.08 12.79
CA GLY A 60 20.93 -47.43 12.77
C GLY A 60 21.83 -46.52 13.62
N ARG A 61 23.16 -46.73 13.56
CA ARG A 61 24.16 -45.88 14.24
C ARG A 61 24.23 -44.49 13.60
N LEU A 62 24.35 -43.45 14.43
CA LEU A 62 24.57 -42.06 14.01
C LEU A 62 25.83 -41.95 13.15
N GLY A 63 25.65 -41.65 11.85
CA GLY A 63 26.74 -41.47 10.89
C GLY A 63 26.92 -40.01 10.46
N VAL A 64 28.12 -39.66 9.99
CA VAL A 64 28.46 -38.32 9.46
C VAL A 64 27.49 -37.87 8.35
N ARG A 65 27.01 -38.81 7.52
CA ARG A 65 26.04 -38.51 6.48
C ARG A 65 24.69 -38.06 7.07
N GLN A 66 24.24 -38.66 8.16
CA GLN A 66 22.97 -38.34 8.81
C GLN A 66 23.03 -36.96 9.47
N THR A 67 24.16 -36.61 10.10
CA THR A 67 24.36 -35.28 10.67
C THR A 67 24.44 -34.19 9.59
N LEU A 68 25.09 -34.47 8.46
CA LEU A 68 25.08 -33.56 7.31
C LEU A 68 23.68 -33.34 6.74
N TRP A 69 22.88 -34.40 6.59
CA TRP A 69 21.47 -34.28 6.15
C TRP A 69 20.62 -33.52 7.17
N ALA A 70 20.83 -33.75 8.46
CA ALA A 70 20.14 -33.02 9.52
C ALA A 70 20.50 -31.53 9.49
N PHE A 71 21.77 -31.19 9.30
CA PHE A 71 22.22 -29.81 9.17
C PHE A 71 21.65 -29.14 7.92
N ALA A 72 21.71 -29.81 6.77
CA ALA A 72 21.15 -29.28 5.52
C ALA A 72 19.62 -29.06 5.62
N PHE A 73 18.92 -30.01 6.22
CA PHE A 73 17.47 -29.89 6.49
C PHE A 73 17.19 -28.72 7.44
N LEU A 74 17.91 -28.59 8.55
CA LEU A 74 17.71 -27.49 9.49
C LEU A 74 18.03 -26.13 8.86
N ALA A 75 19.10 -26.04 8.07
CA ALA A 75 19.46 -24.84 7.33
C ALA A 75 18.39 -24.46 6.30
N SER A 76 17.87 -25.42 5.53
CA SER A 76 16.79 -25.17 4.57
C SER A 76 15.48 -24.76 5.25
N LEU A 77 15.12 -25.39 6.38
CA LEU A 77 13.97 -25.01 7.19
C LEU A 77 14.12 -23.59 7.75
N ALA A 78 15.28 -23.24 8.28
CA ALA A 78 15.55 -21.91 8.81
C ALA A 78 15.46 -20.84 7.70
N PHE A 79 16.04 -21.12 6.53
CA PHE A 79 15.96 -20.21 5.38
C PHE A 79 14.52 -20.03 4.90
N PHE A 80 13.76 -21.13 4.82
CA PHE A 80 12.35 -21.09 4.46
C PHE A 80 11.53 -20.24 5.44
N LEU A 81 11.68 -20.45 6.75
CA LEU A 81 10.95 -19.69 7.77
C LEU A 81 11.33 -18.20 7.76
N TYR A 82 12.62 -17.89 7.61
CA TYR A 82 13.09 -16.51 7.48
C TYR A 82 12.45 -15.82 6.27
N GLN A 83 12.46 -16.47 5.10
CA GLN A 83 11.89 -15.90 3.89
C GLN A 83 10.36 -15.77 3.98
N ALA A 84 9.68 -16.76 4.58
CA ALA A 84 8.24 -16.72 4.80
C ALA A 84 7.85 -15.56 5.73
N ALA A 85 8.56 -15.39 6.85
CA ALA A 85 8.33 -14.28 7.78
C ALA A 85 8.57 -12.92 7.11
N LYS A 86 9.68 -12.77 6.39
CA LYS A 86 9.99 -11.54 5.64
C LYS A 86 8.90 -11.20 4.62
N SER A 87 8.41 -12.22 3.90
CA SER A 87 7.35 -12.03 2.89
C SER A 87 6.01 -11.66 3.54
N ALA A 88 5.68 -12.28 4.69
CA ALA A 88 4.48 -11.93 5.45
C ALA A 88 4.55 -10.50 6.02
N LEU A 89 5.71 -10.08 6.55
CA LEU A 89 5.90 -8.71 7.03
C LEU A 89 5.77 -7.70 5.88
N LEU A 90 6.41 -7.95 4.74
CA LEU A 90 6.30 -7.09 3.56
C LEU A 90 4.85 -6.98 3.06
N TYR A 91 4.08 -8.06 3.13
CA TYR A 91 2.65 -8.04 2.79
C TYR A 91 1.85 -7.17 3.77
N LEU A 92 2.13 -7.27 5.07
CA LEU A 92 1.45 -6.51 6.13
C LEU A 92 1.85 -5.02 6.17
N GLU A 93 2.98 -4.65 5.57
CA GLU A 93 3.36 -3.25 5.36
C GLU A 93 2.48 -2.53 4.32
N HIS A 94 1.65 -3.27 3.59
CA HIS A 94 0.76 -2.75 2.54
C HIS A 94 1.47 -1.80 1.54
N PRO A 95 2.62 -2.20 0.96
CA PRO A 95 3.28 -1.39 -0.05
C PRO A 95 2.40 -1.29 -1.30
N HIS A 96 2.30 -0.09 -1.87
CA HIS A 96 1.60 0.16 -3.13
C HIS A 96 2.59 0.66 -4.18
N VAL A 97 2.38 0.23 -5.42
CA VAL A 97 3.12 0.70 -6.59
C VAL A 97 2.12 1.38 -7.51
N MET A 98 2.45 2.58 -7.97
CA MET A 98 1.64 3.29 -8.97
C MET A 98 2.28 3.12 -10.35
N ALA A 99 1.48 2.70 -11.33
CA ALA A 99 1.82 2.77 -12.75
C ALA A 99 1.18 4.04 -13.33
N LEU A 100 1.93 4.77 -14.15
CA LEU A 100 1.48 5.98 -14.82
C LEU A 100 1.47 5.72 -16.32
N ASP A 101 0.33 5.95 -16.95
CA ASP A 101 0.13 5.80 -18.39
C ASP A 101 -0.41 7.10 -18.97
N GLU A 102 -0.03 7.40 -20.21
CA GLU A 102 -0.51 8.56 -20.97
C GLU A 102 -1.44 8.08 -22.09
N GLU A 103 -2.69 8.52 -22.06
CA GLU A 103 -3.70 8.17 -23.07
C GLU A 103 -4.20 9.42 -23.80
N ALA A 104 -4.18 9.39 -25.14
CA ALA A 104 -4.74 10.45 -25.96
C ALA A 104 -6.24 10.21 -26.21
N ILE A 105 -7.09 11.07 -25.66
CA ILE A 105 -8.56 10.96 -25.77
C ILE A 105 -9.08 12.04 -26.73
N ARG A 106 -10.07 11.69 -27.57
CA ARG A 106 -10.66 12.60 -28.58
C ARG A 106 -11.49 13.75 -27.99
N GLU A 107 -12.14 13.50 -26.86
CA GLU A 107 -12.98 14.46 -26.15
C GLU A 107 -12.58 14.46 -24.67
N MET A 108 -12.40 15.65 -24.10
CA MET A 108 -12.04 15.83 -22.69
C MET A 108 -12.95 16.87 -22.06
N VAL A 109 -13.25 16.70 -20.77
CA VAL A 109 -13.99 17.71 -20.01
C VAL A 109 -13.11 18.94 -19.87
N PHE A 110 -13.61 20.09 -20.34
CA PHE A 110 -12.91 21.35 -20.15
C PHE A 110 -12.87 21.70 -18.65
N PRO A 111 -11.71 21.99 -18.07
CA PRO A 111 -11.60 22.24 -16.64
C PRO A 111 -12.27 23.56 -16.24
N ALA A 112 -12.66 23.67 -14.97
CA ALA A 112 -13.02 24.95 -14.42
C ALA A 112 -11.80 25.89 -14.45
N ILE A 113 -11.95 27.06 -15.06
CA ILE A 113 -10.93 28.10 -15.08
C ILE A 113 -11.30 29.16 -14.04
N THR A 114 -10.46 29.31 -13.01
CA THR A 114 -10.58 30.38 -12.02
C THR A 114 -9.57 31.47 -12.35
N ILE A 115 -10.06 32.66 -12.69
CA ILE A 115 -9.24 33.84 -12.96
C ILE A 115 -9.52 34.87 -11.86
N CYS A 116 -8.47 35.34 -11.19
CA CYS A 116 -8.56 36.40 -10.20
C CYS A 116 -7.58 37.51 -10.57
N ASN A 117 -8.01 38.77 -10.43
CA ASN A 117 -7.09 39.89 -10.52
C ASN A 117 -6.08 39.84 -9.35
N ILE A 118 -4.80 40.11 -9.61
CA ILE A 118 -3.77 40.20 -8.56
C ILE A 118 -4.08 41.35 -7.60
N ASN A 119 -4.68 42.43 -8.12
CA ASN A 119 -5.17 43.52 -7.29
C ASN A 119 -6.39 43.03 -6.51
N ARG A 120 -6.26 42.98 -5.18
CA ARG A 120 -7.33 42.49 -4.29
C ARG A 120 -8.52 43.44 -4.24
N TYR A 121 -8.25 44.74 -4.32
CA TYR A 121 -9.24 45.80 -4.19
C TYR A 121 -9.02 46.88 -5.23
N ARG A 122 -10.11 47.47 -5.70
CA ARG A 122 -10.09 48.68 -6.53
C ARG A 122 -9.89 49.89 -5.62
N HIS A 123 -8.76 50.58 -5.78
CA HIS A 123 -8.45 51.77 -4.99
C HIS A 123 -9.53 52.86 -5.10
N SER A 124 -10.21 52.97 -6.25
CA SER A 124 -11.31 53.91 -6.44
C SER A 124 -12.55 53.60 -5.59
N ALA A 125 -12.82 52.32 -5.31
CA ALA A 125 -14.00 51.86 -4.57
C ALA A 125 -13.80 51.80 -3.05
N LEU A 126 -12.54 51.84 -2.58
CA LEU A 126 -12.20 51.89 -1.17
C LEU A 126 -12.61 53.24 -0.55
N THR A 127 -13.26 53.15 0.61
CA THR A 127 -13.53 54.30 1.49
C THR A 127 -12.41 54.47 2.51
N ASP A 128 -12.40 55.62 3.18
CA ASP A 128 -11.43 55.92 4.23
C ASP A 128 -11.54 54.98 5.43
N ALA A 129 -12.78 54.58 5.79
CA ALA A 129 -13.04 53.55 6.79
C ALA A 129 -12.43 52.20 6.40
N ASP A 130 -12.65 51.77 5.14
CA ASP A 130 -12.12 50.50 4.64
C ASP A 130 -10.59 50.50 4.69
N ILE A 131 -9.96 51.60 4.26
CA ILE A 131 -8.50 51.74 4.30
C ILE A 131 -8.01 51.73 5.75
N PHE A 132 -8.68 52.43 6.67
CA PHE A 132 -8.32 52.41 8.09
C PHE A 132 -8.31 50.99 8.67
N HIS A 133 -9.33 50.18 8.38
CA HIS A 133 -9.42 48.80 8.86
C HIS A 133 -8.47 47.83 8.13
N LEU A 134 -8.18 48.08 6.85
CA LEU A 134 -7.34 47.19 6.02
C LEU A 134 -5.84 47.56 6.05
N ALA A 135 -5.48 48.80 6.37
CA ALA A 135 -4.12 49.33 6.17
C ALA A 135 -3.05 48.49 6.87
N ASN A 136 -3.31 48.06 8.10
CA ASN A 136 -2.37 47.24 8.86
C ASN A 136 -2.10 45.87 8.20
N MET A 137 -3.09 45.29 7.50
CA MET A 137 -2.98 43.98 6.87
C MET A 137 -2.51 44.05 5.41
N THR A 138 -2.76 45.16 4.72
CA THR A 138 -2.63 45.27 3.26
C THR A 138 -1.58 46.27 2.82
N GLY A 139 -1.13 47.15 3.72
CA GLY A 139 -0.21 48.25 3.38
C GLY A 139 -0.82 49.28 2.43
N LEU A 140 -2.16 49.37 2.36
CA LEU A 140 -2.83 50.35 1.51
C LEU A 140 -2.45 51.78 1.92
N PRO A 141 -2.13 52.65 0.96
CA PRO A 141 -1.88 54.06 1.25
C PRO A 141 -3.18 54.75 1.70
N PRO A 142 -3.09 55.79 2.55
CA PRO A 142 -4.25 56.60 2.88
C PRO A 142 -4.73 57.34 1.62
N LYS A 143 -6.06 57.50 1.50
CA LYS A 143 -6.67 58.24 0.39
C LYS A 143 -6.45 59.75 0.54
N ASP A 144 -6.51 60.24 1.78
CA ASP A 144 -6.13 61.59 2.15
C ASP A 144 -4.63 61.68 2.46
N ARG A 145 -3.96 62.68 1.88
CA ARG A 145 -2.52 62.92 2.04
C ARG A 145 -2.18 63.50 3.41
N ASP A 146 -3.13 64.19 4.04
CA ASP A 146 -2.96 64.78 5.37
C ASP A 146 -3.17 63.75 6.50
N GLY A 147 -3.63 62.54 6.16
CA GLY A 147 -3.94 61.46 7.09
C GLY A 147 -5.16 61.74 7.96
N HIS A 148 -5.74 60.69 8.56
CA HIS A 148 -6.88 60.86 9.46
C HIS A 148 -6.45 61.51 10.79
N LYS A 149 -7.13 62.58 11.20
CA LYS A 149 -6.94 63.16 12.54
C LYS A 149 -7.60 62.25 13.57
N ALA A 150 -6.98 62.11 14.74
CA ALA A 150 -7.46 61.24 15.82
C ALA A 150 -8.90 61.56 16.30
N THR A 151 -9.40 62.76 16.03
CA THR A 151 -10.78 63.20 16.32
C THR A 151 -11.83 62.66 15.34
N ASP A 152 -11.41 62.12 14.18
CA ASP A 152 -12.29 61.68 13.08
C ASP A 152 -12.41 60.13 13.00
N LEU A 153 -11.79 59.40 13.93
CA LEU A 153 -11.61 57.94 13.88
C LEU A 153 -12.75 57.12 14.52
N LEU A 154 -14.00 57.61 14.49
CA LEU A 154 -15.14 56.81 14.95
C LEU A 154 -15.78 56.06 13.78
N TYR A 155 -15.04 55.12 13.19
CA TYR A 155 -15.60 54.21 12.19
C TYR A 155 -16.34 53.05 12.87
N PRO A 156 -17.48 52.60 12.31
CA PRO A 156 -18.15 51.39 12.77
C PRO A 156 -17.27 50.16 12.51
N ASP A 157 -17.54 49.06 13.21
CA ASP A 157 -16.82 47.81 12.99
C ASP A 157 -16.95 47.32 11.54
N PRO A 158 -15.86 46.85 10.91
CA PRO A 158 -15.86 46.48 9.50
C PRO A 158 -16.54 45.13 9.24
N ASP A 159 -17.40 45.07 8.23
CA ASP A 159 -17.82 43.82 7.61
C ASP A 159 -16.88 43.46 6.46
N MET A 160 -15.99 42.49 6.72
CA MET A 160 -14.98 42.07 5.75
C MET A 160 -15.59 41.44 4.48
N ALA A 161 -16.75 40.79 4.59
CA ALA A 161 -17.41 40.18 3.44
C ALA A 161 -17.99 41.28 2.51
N ASP A 162 -18.60 42.30 3.10
CA ASP A 162 -19.07 43.48 2.35
C ASP A 162 -17.92 44.19 1.65
N ILE A 163 -16.83 44.48 2.39
CA ILE A 163 -15.67 45.18 1.83
C ILE A 163 -15.11 44.44 0.62
N VAL A 164 -14.90 43.11 0.71
CA VAL A 164 -14.38 42.32 -0.41
C VAL A 164 -15.35 42.32 -1.59
N ASN A 165 -16.65 42.12 -1.35
CA ASN A 165 -17.64 42.04 -2.42
C ASN A 165 -17.82 43.38 -3.15
N ARG A 166 -17.85 44.49 -2.40
CA ARG A 166 -18.03 45.84 -2.94
C ARG A 166 -16.77 46.37 -3.63
N THR A 167 -15.61 46.18 -3.01
CA THR A 167 -14.36 46.82 -3.47
C THR A 167 -13.53 45.94 -4.40
N GLY A 168 -13.77 44.63 -4.42
CA GLY A 168 -13.15 43.69 -5.37
C GLY A 168 -13.49 44.01 -6.82
N HIS A 169 -12.69 43.49 -7.76
CA HIS A 169 -12.91 43.68 -9.19
C HIS A 169 -14.16 42.92 -9.65
N GLN A 170 -15.10 43.62 -10.29
CA GLN A 170 -16.29 43.02 -10.86
C GLN A 170 -16.00 42.45 -12.25
N LEU A 171 -16.66 41.34 -12.56
CA LEU A 171 -16.44 40.62 -13.81
C LEU A 171 -16.86 41.46 -15.03
N ASP A 172 -17.99 42.17 -14.93
CA ASP A 172 -18.55 43.01 -15.99
C ASP A 172 -17.63 44.18 -16.41
N ASP A 173 -16.69 44.58 -15.53
CA ASP A 173 -15.72 45.64 -15.81
C ASP A 173 -14.39 45.09 -16.40
N MET A 174 -14.17 43.78 -16.32
CA MET A 174 -12.91 43.12 -16.71
C MET A 174 -13.01 42.34 -18.04
N LEU A 175 -14.22 41.91 -18.42
CA LEU A 175 -14.49 41.10 -19.61
C LEU A 175 -15.20 41.90 -20.71
#